data_AF-A0A6M3M2G8-F1
#
_entry.id   AF-A0A6M3M2G8-F1
#
_cell.length_a   1.000
_cell.length_b   1.000
_cell.length_c   1.000
_cell.angle_alpha   90.00
_cell.angle_beta   90.00
_cell.angle_gamma   90.00
#
_symmetry.space_group_name_H-M   'P 1'
#
loop_
_entity.id
_entity.type
_entity.pdbx_description
1 polymer ?
#
loop_
_entity_poly.entity_id
_entity_poly.type
_entity_poly.pdbx_seq_one_letter_code
_entity_poly.pdbx_strand_id
1 'polypeptide(L)'
;MNDTNAAIIEDHVKNMNLPESTGRHILDTIAVVEEHLNGGIELTKPMPGDLVMILNSGDCLVKNRSLGIIEGIVGEYRNHYLVCFNDSTFNDGKIVNASGGPAYCIDSARLKQSPRILNKTFWKWKDFPRAGGGEYYIKSCKVWILNKGGSK
;
A
#
# COMPACT_ATOMS: atom_id res chain seq x y z
N MET A 1 22.33 -1.44 18.11
CA MET A 1 23.11 -0.40 18.82
C MET A 1 22.57 0.94 18.38
N ASN A 2 21.65 1.53 19.15
CA ASN A 2 21.09 2.86 18.93
C ASN A 2 20.98 3.64 20.26
N ASP A 3 21.75 3.24 21.28
CA ASP A 3 21.70 3.83 22.63
C ASP A 3 22.19 5.29 22.67
N THR A 4 22.80 5.77 21.59
CA THR A 4 23.41 7.10 21.50
C THR A 4 22.38 8.22 21.32
N ASN A 5 21.23 7.97 20.68
CA ASN A 5 20.26 9.04 20.39
C ASN A 5 19.35 9.35 21.58
N ALA A 6 18.88 8.33 22.31
CA ALA A 6 17.97 8.50 23.44
C ALA A 6 18.64 9.29 24.58
N ALA A 7 19.91 8.97 24.90
CA ALA A 7 20.66 9.67 25.94
C ALA A 7 20.92 11.16 25.59
N ILE A 8 21.16 11.46 24.31
CA ILE A 8 21.36 12.85 23.84
C ILE A 8 20.05 13.65 23.94
N ILE A 9 18.92 13.04 23.55
CA ILE A 9 17.60 13.69 23.61
C ILE A 9 17.18 13.93 25.07
N GLU A 10 17.39 12.95 25.95
CA GLU A 10 17.06 13.08 27.37
C GLU A 10 17.87 14.21 28.04
N ASP A 11 19.16 14.31 27.75
CA ASP A 11 20.01 15.39 28.22
C ASP A 11 19.55 16.75 27.66
N HIS A 12 19.19 16.81 26.38
CA HIS A 12 18.70 18.04 25.75
C HIS A 12 17.38 18.53 26.37
N VAL A 13 16.42 17.63 26.63
CA VAL A 13 15.14 17.97 27.26
C VAL A 13 15.35 18.44 28.71
N LYS A 14 16.26 17.81 29.46
CA LYS A 14 16.62 18.24 30.82
C LYS A 14 17.24 19.65 30.84
N ASN A 15 18.01 19.99 29.81
CA ASN A 15 18.67 21.30 29.69
C ASN A 15 17.75 22.44 29.20
N MET A 16 16.49 22.16 28.85
CA MET A 16 15.54 23.17 28.37
C MET A 16 14.80 23.94 29.47
N ASN A 17 15.05 23.67 30.77
CA ASN A 17 14.35 24.31 31.90
C ASN A 17 12.80 24.23 31.80
N LEU A 18 12.29 23.14 31.24
CA LEU A 18 10.85 22.90 31.11
C LEU A 18 10.26 22.37 32.42
N PRO A 19 8.96 22.60 32.69
CA PRO A 19 8.24 21.87 33.74
C PRO A 19 8.40 20.36 33.54
N GLU A 20 8.61 19.61 34.63
CA GLU A 20 8.88 18.17 34.61
C GLU A 20 7.79 17.38 33.86
N SER A 21 6.53 17.79 34.00
CA SER A 21 5.40 17.22 33.27
C SER A 21 5.51 17.38 31.75
N THR A 22 6.00 18.52 31.28
CA THR A 22 6.22 18.81 29.86
C THR A 22 7.40 18.01 29.31
N GLY A 23 8.50 17.95 30.06
CA GLY A 23 9.66 17.15 29.68
C GLY A 23 9.31 15.66 29.53
N ARG A 24 8.51 15.13 30.47
CA ARG A 24 8.03 13.75 30.42
C ARG A 24 7.14 13.49 29.20
N HIS A 25 6.20 14.38 28.90
CA HIS A 25 5.33 14.23 27.74
C HIS A 25 6.11 14.24 26.41
N ILE A 26 7.18 15.04 26.32
CA ILE A 26 8.07 15.06 25.14
C ILE A 26 8.77 13.70 24.99
N LEU A 27 9.35 13.19 26.07
CA LEU A 27 10.05 11.89 26.05
C LEU A 27 9.10 10.74 25.70
N ASP A 28 7.89 10.72 26.26
CA ASP A 28 6.89 9.69 25.95
C ASP A 28 6.47 9.75 24.46
N THR A 29 6.33 10.96 23.90
CA THR A 29 5.98 11.13 22.48
C THR A 29 7.11 10.67 21.56
N ILE A 30 8.35 10.98 21.93
CA ILE A 30 9.55 10.56 21.19
C ILE A 30 9.68 9.04 21.24
N ALA A 31 9.45 8.40 22.40
CA ALA A 31 9.48 6.95 22.52
C ALA A 31 8.45 6.27 21.60
N VAL A 32 7.23 6.82 21.50
CA VAL A 32 6.20 6.32 20.56
C VAL A 32 6.64 6.49 19.11
N VAL A 33 7.26 7.62 18.76
CA VAL A 33 7.80 7.86 17.41
C VAL A 33 8.96 6.93 17.10
N GLU A 34 9.88 6.74 18.05
CA GLU A 34 11.00 5.81 17.92
C GLU A 34 10.53 4.36 17.83
N GLU A 35 9.52 3.95 18.59
CA GLU A 35 8.87 2.64 18.43
C GLU A 35 8.27 2.48 17.02
N HIS A 36 7.62 3.54 16.51
CA HIS A 36 7.08 3.55 15.15
C HIS A 36 8.15 3.49 14.06
N LEU A 37 9.34 4.07 14.31
CA LEU A 37 10.47 4.08 13.39
C LEU A 37 11.34 2.82 13.49
N ASN A 38 11.57 2.31 14.71
CA ASN A 38 12.40 1.15 15.03
C ASN A 38 11.65 -0.18 14.86
N GLY A 39 10.31 -0.17 14.84
CA GLY A 39 9.49 -1.31 14.37
C GLY A 39 9.74 -1.68 12.90
N GLY A 40 10.65 -0.96 12.24
CA GLY A 40 10.97 -1.11 10.84
C GLY A 40 9.85 -0.48 10.04
N ILE A 41 10.14 0.65 9.40
CA ILE A 41 9.53 0.87 8.09
C ILE A 41 10.12 -0.23 7.20
N GLU A 42 9.60 -1.46 7.30
CA GLU A 42 9.61 -2.34 6.14
C GLU A 42 8.95 -1.49 5.07
N LEU A 43 9.76 -0.97 4.15
CA LEU A 43 9.30 -0.34 2.93
C LEU A 43 8.58 -1.45 2.17
N THR A 44 7.31 -1.68 2.55
CA THR A 44 6.48 -2.64 1.85
C THR A 44 6.42 -2.14 0.43
N LYS A 45 6.63 -3.04 -0.52
CA LYS A 45 6.56 -2.71 -1.93
C LYS A 45 5.16 -3.05 -2.43
N PRO A 46 4.60 -2.28 -3.36
CA PRO A 46 3.40 -2.70 -4.06
C PRO A 46 3.65 -4.04 -4.77
N MET A 47 2.72 -4.98 -4.64
CA MET A 47 2.82 -6.32 -5.21
C MET A 47 1.58 -6.69 -6.03
N PRO A 48 1.70 -7.63 -7.00
CA PRO A 48 0.55 -8.18 -7.68
C PRO A 48 -0.49 -8.74 -6.71
N GLY A 49 -1.74 -8.32 -6.90
CA GLY A 49 -2.84 -8.60 -5.99
C GLY A 49 -3.16 -7.48 -4.97
N ASP A 50 -2.32 -6.46 -4.86
CA ASP A 50 -2.66 -5.24 -4.12
C ASP A 50 -3.54 -4.29 -4.94
N LEU A 51 -4.23 -3.38 -4.25
CA LEU A 51 -5.10 -2.39 -4.87
C LEU A 51 -4.39 -1.04 -5.04
N VAL A 52 -4.69 -0.35 -6.13
CA VAL A 52 -4.33 1.05 -6.34
C VAL A 52 -5.59 1.90 -6.33
N MET A 53 -5.68 2.82 -5.37
CA MET A 53 -6.67 3.88 -5.35
C MET A 53 -6.12 5.11 -6.05
N ILE A 54 -6.81 5.56 -7.08
CA ILE A 54 -6.43 6.76 -7.81
C ILE A 54 -7.06 8.01 -7.20
N LEU A 55 -6.26 9.06 -7.05
CA LEU A 55 -6.70 10.41 -6.68
C LEU A 55 -6.39 11.36 -7.84
N ASN A 56 -7.27 12.36 -8.02
CA ASN A 56 -7.19 13.36 -9.08
C ASN A 56 -7.09 12.76 -10.47
N SER A 57 -7.98 11.81 -10.78
CA SER A 57 -8.15 11.32 -12.13
C SER A 57 -8.82 12.39 -12.99
N GLY A 58 -8.21 12.69 -14.14
CA GLY A 58 -8.82 13.47 -15.22
C GLY A 58 -9.51 12.60 -16.27
N ASP A 59 -9.71 11.31 -16.00
CA ASP A 59 -10.27 10.33 -16.92
C ASP A 59 -11.79 10.14 -16.68
N CYS A 60 -12.57 9.97 -17.75
CA CYS A 60 -14.02 9.79 -17.66
C CYS A 60 -14.43 8.36 -17.24
N LEU A 61 -13.59 7.36 -17.49
CA LEU A 61 -13.84 5.95 -17.16
C LEU A 61 -13.34 5.56 -15.77
N VAL A 62 -12.30 6.26 -15.30
CA VAL A 62 -11.71 6.03 -13.97
C VAL A 62 -11.87 7.29 -13.13
N LYS A 63 -12.77 7.23 -12.15
CA LYS A 63 -13.11 8.37 -11.30
C LYS A 63 -12.14 8.46 -10.11
N ASN A 64 -12.17 9.60 -9.43
CA ASN A 64 -11.50 9.73 -8.14
C ASN A 64 -11.96 8.64 -7.18
N ARG A 65 -10.98 8.06 -6.47
CA ARG A 65 -11.14 6.95 -5.53
C ARG A 65 -11.53 5.62 -6.16
N SER A 66 -11.54 5.50 -7.49
CA SER A 66 -11.61 4.19 -8.15
C SER A 66 -10.44 3.32 -7.73
N LEU A 67 -10.72 2.01 -7.61
CA LEU A 67 -9.75 0.99 -7.24
C LEU A 67 -9.39 0.19 -8.49
N GLY A 68 -8.10 0.02 -8.71
CA GLY A 68 -7.56 -0.93 -9.68
C GLY A 68 -6.71 -1.98 -9.00
N ILE A 69 -6.49 -3.10 -9.65
CA ILE A 69 -5.67 -4.20 -9.16
C ILE A 69 -4.31 -4.19 -9.84
N ILE A 70 -3.24 -4.42 -9.07
CA ILE A 70 -1.90 -4.67 -9.63
C ILE A 70 -1.87 -6.07 -10.23
N GLU A 71 -1.64 -6.16 -11.54
CA GLU A 71 -1.45 -7.42 -12.27
C GLU A 71 0.01 -7.86 -12.27
N GLY A 72 0.26 -9.16 -12.45
CA GLY A 72 1.58 -9.74 -12.55
C GLY A 72 1.74 -11.07 -11.83
N ILE A 73 2.98 -11.51 -11.66
CA ILE A 73 3.34 -12.75 -10.96
C ILE A 73 3.39 -12.49 -9.46
N VAL A 74 2.69 -13.30 -8.67
CA VAL A 74 2.59 -13.14 -7.21
C VAL A 74 3.98 -13.23 -6.59
N GLY A 75 4.33 -12.21 -5.79
CA GLY A 75 5.63 -12.10 -5.12
C GLY A 75 6.72 -11.41 -5.95
N GLU A 76 6.48 -11.12 -7.23
CA GLU A 76 7.45 -10.39 -8.06
C GLU A 76 7.24 -8.88 -7.99
N TYR A 77 8.24 -8.18 -7.43
CA TYR A 77 8.32 -6.73 -7.52
C TYR A 77 8.70 -6.29 -8.94
N ARG A 78 8.06 -5.22 -9.43
CA ARG A 78 8.40 -4.57 -10.71
C ARG A 78 8.42 -3.06 -10.57
N ASN A 79 9.30 -2.42 -11.34
CA ASN A 79 9.37 -0.96 -11.41
C ASN A 79 8.10 -0.36 -12.02
N HIS A 80 7.45 -1.09 -12.92
CA HIS A 80 6.20 -0.70 -13.55
C HIS A 80 5.18 -1.84 -13.43
N TYR A 81 3.95 -1.47 -13.15
CA TYR A 81 2.82 -2.39 -13.07
C TYR A 81 1.76 -2.03 -14.08
N LEU A 82 1.13 -3.06 -14.67
CA LEU A 82 -0.17 -2.90 -15.28
C LEU A 82 -1.22 -2.92 -14.17
N VAL A 83 -2.11 -1.93 -14.17
CA VAL A 83 -3.18 -1.81 -13.19
C VAL A 83 -4.51 -1.66 -13.91
N CYS A 84 -5.40 -2.63 -13.76
CA CYS A 84 -6.74 -2.62 -14.35
C CYS A 84 -7.79 -2.13 -13.33
N PHE A 85 -8.68 -1.24 -13.75
CA PHE A 85 -9.75 -0.65 -12.94
C PHE A 85 -11.12 -1.19 -13.36
N ASN A 86 -12.09 -1.22 -12.43
CA ASN A 86 -13.46 -1.73 -12.67
C ASN A 86 -13.47 -3.15 -13.28
N ASP A 87 -12.68 -4.04 -12.69
CA ASP A 87 -12.22 -5.27 -13.33
C ASP A 87 -12.82 -6.55 -12.73
N SER A 88 -12.80 -7.61 -13.53
CA SER A 88 -12.93 -9.00 -13.08
C SER A 88 -11.53 -9.62 -12.95
N THR A 89 -11.19 -10.10 -11.74
CA THR A 89 -9.81 -10.45 -11.39
C THR A 89 -9.61 -11.94 -11.22
N PHE A 90 -8.73 -12.48 -12.03
CA PHE A 90 -8.17 -13.82 -11.86
C PHE A 90 -7.01 -13.78 -10.87
N ASN A 91 -6.99 -14.72 -9.92
CA ASN A 91 -5.83 -14.96 -9.05
C ASN A 91 -5.78 -16.42 -8.59
N ASP A 92 -4.83 -17.18 -9.09
CA ASP A 92 -4.61 -18.60 -8.75
C ASP A 92 -3.50 -18.82 -7.70
N GLY A 93 -3.00 -17.75 -7.09
CA GLY A 93 -1.87 -17.78 -6.16
C GLY A 93 -0.50 -17.72 -6.81
N LYS A 94 -0.41 -17.82 -8.15
CA LYS A 94 0.83 -17.66 -8.92
C LYS A 94 0.81 -16.40 -9.78
N ILE A 95 -0.33 -16.10 -10.39
CA ILE A 95 -0.51 -14.93 -11.25
C ILE A 95 -1.79 -14.19 -10.88
N VAL A 96 -1.73 -12.87 -11.00
CA VAL A 96 -2.88 -11.96 -10.94
C VAL A 96 -3.07 -11.34 -12.30
N ASN A 97 -4.27 -11.48 -12.87
CA ASN A 97 -4.64 -10.90 -14.15
C ASN A 97 -6.05 -10.32 -14.05
N ALA A 98 -6.32 -9.25 -14.77
CA ALA A 98 -7.59 -8.56 -14.71
C ALA A 98 -8.07 -8.14 -16.10
N SER A 99 -9.38 -8.13 -16.27
CA SER A 99 -10.01 -7.70 -17.52
C SER A 99 -11.37 -7.03 -17.28
N GLY A 100 -11.91 -6.40 -18.31
CA GLY A 100 -13.25 -5.79 -18.28
C GLY A 100 -13.27 -4.28 -18.06
N GLY A 101 -12.12 -3.66 -17.79
CA GLY A 101 -12.03 -2.20 -17.65
C GLY A 101 -10.70 -1.61 -18.11
N PRO A 102 -10.53 -0.28 -17.97
CA PRO A 102 -9.34 0.42 -18.43
C PRO A 102 -8.12 0.02 -17.60
N ALA A 103 -6.97 -0.12 -18.27
CA ALA A 103 -5.70 -0.46 -17.64
C ALA A 103 -4.64 0.60 -17.93
N TYR A 104 -3.79 0.89 -16.93
CA TYR A 104 -2.68 1.82 -17.06
C TYR A 104 -1.37 1.18 -16.62
N CYS A 105 -0.29 1.51 -17.32
CA CYS A 105 1.07 1.26 -16.83
C CYS A 105 1.43 2.35 -15.81
N ILE A 106 1.71 1.94 -14.57
CA ILE A 106 2.03 2.84 -13.46
C ILE A 106 3.43 2.51 -12.94
N ASP A 107 4.26 3.55 -12.84
CA ASP A 107 5.53 3.48 -12.13
C ASP A 107 5.29 3.26 -10.62
N SER A 108 5.85 2.18 -10.09
CA SER A 108 5.78 1.81 -8.68
C SER A 108 6.30 2.90 -7.74
N ALA A 109 7.25 3.74 -8.18
CA ALA A 109 7.78 4.85 -7.39
C ALA A 109 6.74 5.94 -7.11
N ARG A 110 5.66 5.99 -7.90
CA ARG A 110 4.54 6.93 -7.72
C ARG A 110 3.49 6.44 -6.72
N LEU A 111 3.57 5.17 -6.31
CA LEU A 111 2.62 4.56 -5.39
C LEU A 111 3.01 4.85 -3.95
N LYS A 112 2.09 5.40 -3.19
CA LYS A 112 2.27 5.65 -1.75
C LYS A 112 1.45 4.66 -0.94
N GLN A 113 2.06 4.06 0.08
CA GLN A 113 1.36 3.13 0.94
C GLN A 113 0.20 3.83 1.66
N SER A 114 -0.95 3.16 1.75
CA SER A 114 -2.07 3.55 2.60
C SER A 114 -2.21 2.57 3.74
N PRO A 115 -2.64 2.99 4.95
CA PRO A 115 -2.97 2.07 6.04
C PRO A 115 -4.25 1.25 5.74
N ARG A 116 -4.97 1.56 4.64
CA ARG A 116 -6.21 0.87 4.30
C ARG A 116 -5.94 -0.54 3.78
N ILE A 117 -6.76 -1.45 4.26
CA ILE A 117 -6.90 -2.80 3.74
C ILE A 117 -8.36 -2.95 3.30
N LEU A 118 -8.59 -3.40 2.07
CA LEU A 118 -9.93 -3.57 1.52
C LEU A 118 -10.10 -5.00 0.99
N ASN A 119 -11.32 -5.51 1.11
CA ASN A 119 -11.68 -6.81 0.55
C ASN A 119 -12.01 -6.68 -0.93
N LYS A 120 -11.47 -7.59 -1.75
CA LYS A 120 -11.81 -7.72 -3.16
C LYS A 120 -12.15 -9.16 -3.49
N THR A 121 -13.13 -9.33 -4.36
CA THR A 121 -13.50 -10.63 -4.93
C THR A 121 -12.53 -10.96 -6.06
N PHE A 122 -11.95 -12.15 -5.96
CA PHE A 122 -11.14 -12.77 -7.00
C PHE A 122 -11.85 -14.03 -7.48
N TRP A 123 -11.45 -14.52 -8.65
CA TRP A 123 -11.81 -15.85 -9.10
C TRP A 123 -10.58 -16.64 -9.57
N LYS A 124 -10.70 -17.96 -9.59
CA LYS A 124 -9.72 -18.88 -10.16
C LYS A 124 -10.38 -20.11 -10.74
N TRP A 125 -9.64 -20.89 -11.51
CA TRP A 125 -10.10 -22.21 -11.95
C TRP A 125 -10.03 -23.20 -10.78
N LYS A 126 -11.07 -24.04 -10.62
CA LYS A 126 -11.05 -25.14 -9.65
C LYS A 126 -10.05 -26.22 -10.04
N ASP A 127 -9.96 -26.48 -11.34
CA ASP A 127 -9.17 -27.55 -11.95
C ASP A 127 -8.68 -27.14 -13.35
N PHE A 128 -9.56 -27.11 -14.36
CA PHE A 128 -9.22 -26.80 -15.76
C PHE A 128 -10.16 -25.73 -16.34
N PRO A 129 -9.68 -24.89 -17.28
CA PRO A 129 -10.48 -23.82 -17.88
C PRO A 129 -11.72 -24.34 -18.62
N ARG A 130 -12.92 -23.94 -18.17
CA ARG A 130 -14.20 -24.25 -18.82
C ARG A 130 -15.30 -23.29 -18.37
N ALA A 131 -16.38 -23.17 -19.14
CA ALA A 131 -17.57 -22.43 -18.71
C ALA A 131 -18.08 -22.95 -17.36
N GLY A 132 -18.29 -22.06 -16.39
CA GLY A 132 -18.71 -22.42 -15.03
C GLY A 132 -17.67 -23.14 -14.17
N GLY A 133 -16.45 -23.35 -14.67
CA GLY A 133 -15.35 -24.00 -13.92
C GLY A 133 -14.63 -23.08 -12.93
N GLY A 134 -15.04 -21.81 -12.85
CA GLY A 134 -14.47 -20.84 -11.93
C GLY A 134 -15.04 -20.97 -10.52
N GLU A 135 -14.25 -20.61 -9.53
CA GLU A 135 -14.71 -20.32 -8.17
C GLU A 135 -14.29 -18.94 -7.74
N TYR A 136 -15.14 -18.30 -6.93
CA TYR A 136 -14.93 -16.96 -6.40
C TYR A 136 -14.53 -17.03 -4.94
N TYR A 137 -13.63 -16.15 -4.53
CA TYR A 137 -13.24 -16.00 -3.14
C TYR A 137 -12.90 -14.54 -2.83
N ILE A 138 -12.92 -14.17 -1.55
CA ILE A 138 -12.62 -12.81 -1.09
C ILE A 138 -11.23 -12.82 -0.45
N LYS A 139 -10.42 -11.82 -0.79
CA LYS A 139 -9.09 -11.59 -0.19
C LYS A 139 -8.96 -10.15 0.29
N SER A 140 -8.37 -9.98 1.46
CA SER A 140 -7.96 -8.67 1.98
C SER A 140 -6.69 -8.18 1.26
N CYS A 141 -6.75 -6.99 0.71
CA CYS A 141 -5.72 -6.42 -0.14
C CYS A 141 -5.21 -5.10 0.44
N LYS A 142 -3.89 -4.90 0.41
CA LYS A 142 -3.31 -3.60 0.76
C LYS A 142 -3.68 -2.57 -0.30
N VAL A 143 -3.81 -1.31 0.12
CA VAL A 143 -4.14 -0.21 -0.78
C VAL A 143 -2.94 0.71 -0.95
N TRP A 144 -2.69 1.08 -2.20
CA TRP A 144 -1.69 2.05 -2.63
C TRP A 144 -2.38 3.27 -3.22
N ILE A 145 -1.87 4.46 -2.96
CA ILE A 145 -2.41 5.71 -3.46
C ILE A 145 -1.60 6.16 -4.67
N LEU A 146 -2.28 6.41 -5.78
CA LEU A 146 -1.72 7.09 -6.95
C LEU A 146 -2.33 8.49 -7.07
N ASN A 147 -1.51 9.53 -7.04
CA ASN A 147 -1.95 10.88 -7.39
C ASN A 147 -1.61 11.15 -8.87
N LYS A 148 -2.62 11.20 -9.74
CA LYS A 148 -2.40 11.38 -11.19
C LYS A 148 -2.20 12.85 -11.57
N GLY A 149 -2.70 13.79 -10.77
CA GLY A 149 -2.64 15.25 -10.99
C GLY A 149 -1.29 15.93 -10.74
N GLY A 150 -0.17 15.21 -10.91
CA GLY A 150 1.18 15.69 -10.63
C GLY A 150 2.14 15.54 -11.80
N SER A 151 1.68 15.79 -13.02
CA SER A 151 2.58 16.07 -14.15
C SER A 151 2.89 17.57 -14.13
N LYS A 152 4.12 17.91 -13.75
CA LYS A 152 4.73 19.19 -14.15
C LYS A 152 5.12 19.09 -15.61
#